data_AF-A0A7C1M3D0-F1
#
_entry.id   AF-A0A7C1M3D0-F1
#
_cell.length_a   1.000
_cell.length_b   1.000
_cell.length_c   1.000
_cell.angle_alpha   90.00
_cell.angle_beta   90.00
_cell.angle_gamma   90.00
#
_symmetry.space_group_name_H-M   'P 1'
#
loop_
_entity.id
_entity.type
_entity.pdbx_description
1 polymer ?
#
loop_
_entity_poly.entity_id
_entity_poly.type
_entity_poly.pdbx_seq_one_letter_code
_entity_poly.pdbx_strand_id
1 'polypeptide(L)'
;PVSVAAYLSVVPKVGAIFALAQVVRHLPVTMDWPLIIAVVSVLSMAYGYLAALVQDNIVRLLAYSSIAQAGYFLLAMVAVGVSSLAFESMVVFAAAYVAMNLGAFAVVMRVGRTLDAFSGIGRTNPVLGVAMVVFLLSLAGIPPLAGFVGKFLLFAASIDAGFTWLVVVAILNSVLSLAVYLRIVVPMYRQSDTVGATGLTPMPLVTLVGAIAFAFTLGIGLAAQVLLNQLN
;
A
#
# COMPACT_ATOMS: atom_id res chain seq x y z
N PRO A 1 -20.38 2.50 -0.60
CA PRO A 1 -20.14 1.21 -1.30
C PRO A 1 -18.65 0.86 -1.32
N VAL A 2 -18.27 -0.43 -1.37
CA VAL A 2 -16.85 -0.84 -1.35
C VAL A 2 -16.12 -0.40 -2.62
N SER A 3 -16.77 -0.47 -3.78
CA SER A 3 -16.23 0.02 -5.06
C SER A 3 -15.89 1.52 -5.02
N VAL A 4 -16.74 2.34 -4.41
CA VAL A 4 -16.49 3.78 -4.23
C VAL A 4 -15.32 4.01 -3.29
N ALA A 5 -15.22 3.25 -2.19
CA ALA A 5 -14.07 3.34 -1.29
C ALA A 5 -12.76 2.95 -2.00
N ALA A 6 -12.79 1.89 -2.83
CA ALA A 6 -11.65 1.47 -3.63
C ALA A 6 -11.21 2.58 -4.60
N TYR A 7 -12.15 3.16 -5.35
CA TYR A 7 -11.88 4.28 -6.26
C TYR A 7 -11.29 5.49 -5.53
N LEU A 8 -11.94 5.97 -4.47
CA LEU A 8 -11.51 7.15 -3.71
C LEU A 8 -10.16 6.95 -3.00
N SER A 9 -9.84 5.71 -2.62
CA SER A 9 -8.56 5.42 -1.96
C SER A 9 -7.36 5.47 -2.91
N VAL A 10 -7.59 5.43 -4.23
CA VAL A 10 -6.53 5.34 -5.24
C VAL A 10 -6.52 6.56 -6.17
N VAL A 11 -7.58 6.75 -6.95
CA VAL A 11 -7.55 7.66 -8.11
C VAL A 11 -7.36 9.13 -7.70
N PRO A 12 -8.19 9.70 -6.80
CA PRO A 12 -8.00 11.09 -6.36
C PRO A 12 -6.68 11.29 -5.63
N LYS A 13 -6.22 10.26 -4.88
CA LYS A 13 -5.00 10.32 -4.09
C LYS A 13 -3.75 10.43 -4.97
N VAL A 14 -3.63 9.52 -5.93
CA VAL A 14 -2.51 9.54 -6.88
C VAL A 14 -2.51 10.87 -7.63
N GLY A 15 -3.68 11.30 -8.14
CA GLY A 15 -3.81 12.60 -8.79
C GLY A 15 -3.38 13.78 -7.92
N ALA A 16 -3.84 13.84 -6.66
CA ALA A 16 -3.50 14.90 -5.72
C ALA A 16 -2.00 14.91 -5.38
N ILE A 17 -1.38 13.74 -5.20
CA ILE A 17 0.05 13.62 -4.91
C ILE A 17 0.89 14.11 -6.08
N PHE A 18 0.55 13.73 -7.32
CA PHE A 18 1.25 14.23 -8.49
C PHE A 18 1.00 15.72 -8.72
N ALA A 19 -0.22 16.22 -8.53
CA ALA A 19 -0.51 17.65 -8.59
C ALA A 19 0.32 18.43 -7.58
N LEU A 20 0.42 17.94 -6.34
CA LEU A 20 1.27 18.55 -5.32
C LEU A 20 2.76 18.52 -5.72
N ALA A 21 3.24 17.41 -6.28
CA ALA A 21 4.60 17.31 -6.82
C ALA A 21 4.89 18.38 -7.89
N GLN A 22 3.92 18.67 -8.75
CA GLN A 22 4.01 19.72 -9.77
C GLN A 22 4.00 21.13 -9.16
N VAL A 23 3.41 21.34 -7.99
CA VAL A 23 3.46 22.62 -7.29
C VAL A 23 4.83 22.79 -6.62
N VAL A 24 5.25 21.80 -5.83
CA VAL A 24 6.49 21.91 -5.03
C VAL A 24 7.76 21.97 -5.90
N ARG A 25 7.76 21.39 -7.11
CA ARG A 25 8.90 21.52 -8.03
C ARG A 25 9.25 22.96 -8.43
N HIS A 26 8.29 23.89 -8.31
CA HIS A 26 8.52 25.31 -8.61
C HIS A 26 8.72 26.16 -7.35
N LEU A 27 8.63 25.56 -6.15
CA LEU A 27 8.92 26.27 -4.92
C LEU A 27 10.44 26.41 -4.75
N PRO A 28 10.94 27.58 -4.34
CA PRO A 28 12.35 27.74 -4.05
C PRO A 28 12.73 26.88 -2.83
N VAL A 29 13.82 26.14 -2.96
CA VAL A 29 14.36 25.26 -1.90
C VAL A 29 14.83 26.05 -0.68
N THR A 30 15.01 27.37 -0.79
CA THR A 30 15.31 28.27 0.33
C THR A 30 14.16 28.40 1.33
N MET A 31 12.97 27.90 1.01
CA MET A 31 11.87 27.75 1.96
C MET A 31 11.93 26.36 2.60
N ASP A 32 11.73 26.26 3.91
CA ASP A 32 11.76 25.01 4.69
C ASP A 32 10.55 24.08 4.44
N TRP A 33 9.95 24.16 3.25
CA TRP A 33 8.83 23.30 2.84
C TRP A 33 9.17 21.80 2.86
N PRO A 34 10.41 21.33 2.56
CA PRO A 34 10.70 19.89 2.64
C PRO A 34 10.60 19.38 4.08
N LEU A 35 10.96 20.18 5.08
CA LEU A 35 10.82 19.82 6.49
C LEU A 35 9.34 19.73 6.89
N ILE A 36 8.49 20.65 6.43
CA ILE A 36 7.05 20.60 6.67
C ILE A 36 6.45 19.32 6.08
N ILE A 37 6.79 18.99 4.82
CA ILE A 37 6.36 17.74 4.17
C ILE A 37 6.86 16.53 4.96
N ALA A 38 8.11 16.54 5.43
CA ALA A 38 8.68 15.44 6.22
C ALA A 38 7.90 15.23 7.53
N VAL A 39 7.55 16.30 8.25
CA VAL A 39 6.74 16.21 9.48
C VAL A 39 5.34 15.67 9.17
N VAL A 40 4.68 16.17 8.12
CA VAL A 40 3.37 15.66 7.69
C VAL A 40 3.44 14.19 7.29
N SER A 41 4.52 13.78 6.63
CA SER A 41 4.78 12.37 6.27
C SER A 41 4.81 11.48 7.51
N VAL A 42 5.59 11.85 8.52
CA VAL A 42 5.68 11.10 9.79
C VAL A 42 4.33 10.99 10.48
N LEU A 43 3.63 12.12 10.63
CA LEU A 43 2.33 12.15 11.29
C LEU A 43 1.30 11.29 10.54
N SER A 44 1.31 11.35 9.21
CA SER A 44 0.40 10.56 8.36
C SER A 44 0.66 9.06 8.49
N MET A 45 1.92 8.62 8.44
CA MET A 45 2.30 7.21 8.62
C MET A 45 1.92 6.69 10.00
N ALA A 46 2.32 7.41 11.05
CA ALA A 46 2.09 7.00 12.43
C ALA A 46 0.59 6.94 12.75
N TYR A 47 -0.13 8.04 12.49
CA TYR A 47 -1.56 8.08 12.76
C TYR A 47 -2.34 7.06 11.94
N GLY A 48 -2.02 6.92 10.64
CA GLY A 48 -2.71 5.99 9.76
C GLY A 48 -2.61 4.54 10.25
N TYR A 49 -1.42 4.07 10.64
CA TYR A 49 -1.30 2.69 11.12
C TYR A 49 -1.82 2.48 12.54
N LEU A 50 -1.62 3.43 13.46
CA LEU A 50 -2.18 3.35 14.81
C LEU A 50 -3.71 3.31 14.78
N ALA A 51 -4.32 4.18 13.98
CA ALA A 51 -5.78 4.20 13.83
C ALA A 51 -6.31 2.95 13.12
N ALA A 52 -5.56 2.38 12.16
CA ALA A 52 -5.93 1.13 11.50
C ALA A 52 -5.90 -0.08 12.47
N LEU A 53 -4.98 -0.07 13.44
CA LEU A 53 -4.76 -1.18 14.37
C LEU A 53 -5.96 -1.49 15.26
N VAL A 54 -6.88 -0.54 15.46
CA VAL A 54 -8.07 -0.71 16.31
C VAL A 54 -9.36 -0.91 15.51
N GLN A 55 -9.30 -1.01 14.17
CA GLN A 55 -10.51 -1.13 13.34
C GLN A 55 -10.94 -2.59 13.14
N ASP A 56 -12.22 -2.90 13.33
CA ASP A 56 -12.78 -4.22 13.00
C ASP A 56 -13.44 -4.27 11.61
N ASN A 57 -13.71 -3.09 11.04
CA ASN A 57 -14.17 -2.98 9.67
C ASN A 57 -12.95 -2.87 8.72
N ILE A 58 -12.80 -3.83 7.81
CA ILE A 58 -11.67 -3.91 6.89
C ILE A 58 -11.65 -2.74 5.92
N VAL A 59 -12.80 -2.20 5.50
CA VAL A 59 -12.82 -1.00 4.65
C VAL A 59 -12.27 0.21 5.40
N ARG A 60 -12.60 0.36 6.69
CA ARG A 60 -12.02 1.43 7.53
C ARG A 60 -10.54 1.20 7.79
N LEU A 61 -10.14 -0.05 8.09
CA LEU A 61 -8.74 -0.43 8.27
C LEU A 61 -7.91 -0.08 7.03
N LEU A 62 -8.37 -0.48 5.84
CA LEU A 62 -7.72 -0.15 4.57
C LEU A 62 -7.74 1.36 4.27
N ALA A 63 -8.78 2.09 4.69
CA ALA A 63 -8.81 3.56 4.56
C ALA A 63 -7.74 4.24 5.44
N TYR A 64 -7.57 3.82 6.69
CA TYR A 64 -6.49 4.33 7.55
C TYR A 64 -5.11 3.89 7.08
N SER A 65 -4.96 2.65 6.62
CA SER A 65 -3.75 2.20 5.92
C SER A 65 -3.45 3.08 4.71
N SER A 66 -4.46 3.48 3.95
CA SER A 66 -4.32 4.38 2.81
C SER A 66 -3.78 5.76 3.24
N ILE A 67 -4.18 6.29 4.40
CA ILE A 67 -3.59 7.51 4.98
C ILE A 67 -2.10 7.30 5.23
N ALA A 68 -1.72 6.22 5.91
CA ALA A 68 -0.31 5.91 6.14
C ALA A 68 0.49 5.79 4.83
N GLN A 69 -0.05 5.10 3.82
CA GLN A 69 0.57 4.98 2.49
C GLN A 69 0.74 6.34 1.79
N ALA A 70 -0.16 7.31 2.01
CA ALA A 70 0.04 8.68 1.52
C ALA A 70 1.27 9.33 2.15
N GLY A 71 1.56 9.04 3.43
CA GLY A 71 2.78 9.47 4.09
C GLY A 71 4.05 8.94 3.40
N TYR A 72 4.03 7.71 2.88
CA TYR A 72 5.17 7.18 2.11
C TYR A 72 5.40 7.95 0.80
N PHE A 73 4.37 8.34 0.05
CA PHE A 73 4.59 9.18 -1.14
C PHE A 73 5.28 10.51 -0.82
N LEU A 74 5.03 11.06 0.38
CA LEU A 74 5.65 12.30 0.81
C LEU A 74 7.17 12.16 1.06
N LEU A 75 7.70 10.94 1.19
CA LEU A 75 9.15 10.71 1.27
C LEU A 75 9.85 11.18 0.00
N ALA A 76 9.44 10.69 -1.17
CA ALA A 76 10.04 11.18 -2.41
C ALA A 76 9.70 12.65 -2.71
N MET A 77 8.62 13.18 -2.14
CA MET A 77 8.25 14.58 -2.30
C MET A 77 9.27 15.54 -1.70
N VAL A 78 9.90 15.20 -0.56
CA VAL A 78 10.96 16.04 0.02
C VAL A 78 12.21 16.11 -0.87
N ALA A 79 12.34 15.16 -1.80
CA ALA A 79 13.46 15.06 -2.73
C ALA A 79 13.21 15.70 -4.10
N VAL A 80 12.01 16.26 -4.33
CA VAL A 80 11.67 16.92 -5.60
C VAL A 80 12.56 18.14 -5.80
N GLY A 81 13.27 18.16 -6.94
CA GLY A 81 14.25 19.21 -7.27
C GLY A 81 15.67 18.94 -6.76
N VAL A 82 15.88 17.83 -6.04
CA VAL A 82 17.19 17.42 -5.51
C VAL A 82 17.63 16.07 -6.08
N SER A 83 16.79 15.03 -5.95
CA SER A 83 17.07 13.69 -6.48
C SER A 83 16.40 13.50 -7.83
N SER A 84 17.13 12.95 -8.80
CA SER A 84 16.56 12.50 -10.08
C SER A 84 15.54 11.36 -9.89
N LEU A 85 15.66 10.60 -8.80
CA LEU A 85 14.79 9.47 -8.51
C LEU A 85 13.44 9.88 -7.90
N ALA A 86 13.26 11.14 -7.51
CA ALA A 86 12.06 11.60 -6.80
C ALA A 86 10.78 11.30 -7.58
N PHE A 87 10.67 11.72 -8.84
CA PHE A 87 9.47 11.47 -9.64
C PHE A 87 9.31 10.00 -10.03
N GLU A 88 10.42 9.33 -10.41
CA GLU A 88 10.39 7.93 -10.84
C GLU A 88 9.92 7.01 -9.71
N SER A 89 10.46 7.20 -8.49
CA SER A 89 10.05 6.45 -7.31
C SER A 89 8.57 6.63 -6.96
N MET A 90 8.04 7.85 -7.09
CA MET A 90 6.62 8.13 -6.90
C MET A 90 5.74 7.40 -7.92
N VAL A 91 6.16 7.34 -9.19
CA VAL A 91 5.43 6.63 -10.26
C VAL A 91 5.43 5.12 -10.00
N VAL A 92 6.59 4.55 -9.69
CA VAL A 92 6.70 3.12 -9.39
C VAL A 92 5.85 2.75 -8.17
N PHE A 93 5.94 3.54 -7.10
CA PHE A 93 5.12 3.30 -5.92
C PHE A 93 3.62 3.52 -6.19
N ALA A 94 3.24 4.49 -7.03
CA ALA A 94 1.84 4.67 -7.44
C ALA A 94 1.30 3.46 -8.20
N ALA A 95 2.05 2.93 -9.16
CA ALA A 95 1.66 1.73 -9.89
C ALA A 95 1.50 0.52 -8.96
N ALA A 96 2.47 0.30 -8.08
CA ALA A 96 2.40 -0.75 -7.07
C ALA A 96 1.18 -0.57 -6.15
N TYR A 97 0.97 0.65 -5.64
CA TYR A 97 -0.13 1.01 -4.75
C TYR A 97 -1.50 0.81 -5.37
N VAL A 98 -1.69 1.22 -6.62
CA VAL A 98 -2.94 0.98 -7.38
C VAL A 98 -3.22 -0.52 -7.44
N ALA A 99 -2.25 -1.33 -7.86
CA ALA A 99 -2.42 -2.77 -8.01
C ALA A 99 -2.75 -3.44 -6.67
N MET A 100 -1.92 -3.25 -5.65
CA MET A 100 -2.11 -3.92 -4.35
C MET A 100 -3.38 -3.47 -3.62
N ASN A 101 -3.73 -2.18 -3.69
CA ASN A 101 -4.89 -1.66 -2.98
C ASN A 101 -6.21 -2.03 -3.68
N LEU A 102 -6.29 -1.93 -5.01
CA LEU A 102 -7.47 -2.40 -5.76
C LEU A 102 -7.65 -3.91 -5.63
N GLY A 103 -6.56 -4.67 -5.62
CA GLY A 103 -6.57 -6.11 -5.36
C GLY A 103 -7.15 -6.46 -4.00
N ALA A 104 -6.69 -5.79 -2.94
CA ALA A 104 -7.23 -5.98 -1.59
C ALA A 104 -8.74 -5.64 -1.54
N PHE A 105 -9.16 -4.52 -2.13
CA PHE A 105 -10.58 -4.16 -2.20
C PHE A 105 -11.41 -5.14 -3.04
N ALA A 106 -10.84 -5.77 -4.09
CA ALA A 106 -11.51 -6.81 -4.85
C ALA A 106 -11.82 -8.04 -3.98
N VAL A 107 -10.90 -8.44 -3.10
CA VAL A 107 -11.17 -9.52 -2.13
C VAL A 107 -12.22 -9.10 -1.12
N VAL A 108 -12.14 -7.87 -0.57
CA VAL A 108 -13.14 -7.33 0.37
C VAL A 108 -14.55 -7.32 -0.24
N MET A 109 -14.69 -7.02 -1.54
CA MET A 109 -15.97 -7.08 -2.24
C MET A 109 -16.55 -8.50 -2.32
N ARG A 110 -15.70 -9.53 -2.38
CA ARG A 110 -16.11 -10.93 -2.43
C ARG A 110 -16.46 -11.48 -1.05
N VAL A 111 -15.66 -11.13 -0.04
CA VAL A 111 -15.72 -11.77 1.28
C VAL A 111 -16.63 -11.04 2.25
N GLY A 112 -16.51 -9.71 2.35
CA GLY A 112 -17.21 -8.93 3.36
C GLY A 112 -16.35 -7.81 3.93
N ARG A 113 -16.92 -7.03 4.84
CA ARG A 113 -16.30 -5.78 5.33
C ARG A 113 -15.81 -5.87 6.76
N THR A 114 -16.00 -6.99 7.45
CA THR A 114 -15.62 -7.18 8.86
C THR A 114 -14.51 -8.22 8.96
N LEU A 115 -13.70 -8.14 10.02
CA LEU A 115 -12.69 -9.16 10.31
C LEU A 115 -13.30 -10.56 10.47
N ASP A 116 -14.48 -10.66 11.08
CA ASP A 116 -15.18 -11.93 11.27
C ASP A 116 -15.58 -12.59 9.95
N ALA A 117 -15.97 -11.79 8.94
CA ALA A 117 -16.30 -12.32 7.61
C ALA A 117 -15.08 -12.96 6.91
N PHE A 118 -13.86 -12.60 7.32
CA PHE A 118 -12.64 -13.21 6.83
C PHE A 118 -12.28 -14.49 7.59
N SER A 119 -12.94 -14.83 8.70
CA SER A 119 -12.61 -16.02 9.49
C SER A 119 -12.70 -17.32 8.65
N GLY A 120 -11.59 -18.05 8.55
CA GLY A 120 -11.53 -19.32 7.80
C GLY A 120 -11.61 -19.20 6.27
N ILE A 121 -11.69 -17.98 5.71
CA ILE A 121 -11.79 -17.80 4.25
C ILE A 121 -10.55 -18.31 3.51
N GLY A 122 -9.36 -18.18 4.10
CA GLY A 122 -8.11 -18.63 3.50
C GLY A 122 -8.01 -20.15 3.39
N ARG A 123 -8.76 -20.89 4.22
CA ARG A 123 -8.84 -22.36 4.17
C ARG A 123 -9.92 -22.83 3.20
N THR A 124 -11.06 -22.15 3.18
CA THR A 124 -12.23 -22.52 2.35
C THR A 124 -12.09 -22.05 0.89
N ASN A 125 -11.47 -20.89 0.67
CA ASN A 125 -11.14 -20.36 -0.66
C ASN A 125 -9.65 -19.95 -0.72
N PRO A 126 -8.74 -20.92 -0.98
CA PRO A 126 -7.31 -20.66 -0.92
C PRO A 126 -6.84 -19.64 -1.96
N VAL A 127 -7.52 -19.53 -3.11
CA VAL A 127 -7.17 -18.55 -4.15
C VAL A 127 -7.38 -17.12 -3.66
N LEU A 128 -8.55 -16.82 -3.08
CA LEU A 128 -8.80 -15.50 -2.46
C LEU A 128 -7.89 -15.27 -1.25
N GLY A 129 -7.61 -16.32 -0.48
CA GLY A 129 -6.69 -16.29 0.64
C GLY A 129 -5.29 -15.82 0.25
N VAL A 130 -4.68 -16.52 -0.69
CA VAL A 130 -3.34 -16.19 -1.22
C VAL A 130 -3.32 -14.82 -1.87
N ALA A 131 -4.34 -14.47 -2.66
CA ALA A 131 -4.42 -13.15 -3.29
C ALA A 131 -4.40 -12.02 -2.25
N MET A 132 -5.23 -12.10 -1.21
CA MET A 132 -5.26 -11.10 -0.16
C MET A 132 -3.93 -11.00 0.58
N VAL A 133 -3.32 -12.14 0.93
CA VAL A 133 -2.01 -12.16 1.60
C VAL A 133 -0.95 -11.46 0.75
N VAL A 134 -0.88 -11.76 -0.55
CA VAL A 134 0.07 -11.10 -1.46
C VAL A 134 -0.15 -9.59 -1.52
N PHE A 135 -1.40 -9.13 -1.61
CA PHE A 135 -1.70 -7.69 -1.61
C PHE A 135 -1.30 -7.00 -0.30
N LEU A 136 -1.60 -7.64 0.84
CA LEU A 136 -1.26 -7.11 2.16
C LEU A 136 0.24 -7.10 2.42
N LEU A 137 0.97 -8.15 2.02
CA LEU A 137 2.44 -8.20 2.12
C LEU A 137 3.09 -7.18 1.18
N SER A 138 2.51 -6.95 0.00
CA SER A 138 2.96 -5.89 -0.90
C SER A 138 2.75 -4.51 -0.26
N LEU A 139 1.58 -4.26 0.33
CA LEU A 139 1.31 -3.02 1.09
C LEU A 139 2.30 -2.83 2.25
N ALA A 140 2.64 -3.91 2.96
CA ALA A 140 3.65 -3.89 4.02
C ALA A 140 5.04 -3.52 3.46
N GLY A 141 5.33 -3.88 2.22
CA GLY A 141 6.63 -3.69 1.58
C GLY A 141 7.57 -4.87 1.83
N ILE A 142 7.05 -6.10 1.79
CA ILE A 142 7.87 -7.30 1.95
C ILE A 142 8.49 -7.70 0.60
N PRO A 143 9.82 -7.91 0.50
CA PRO A 143 10.45 -8.45 -0.71
C PRO A 143 9.89 -9.84 -1.07
N PRO A 144 9.75 -10.20 -2.36
CA PRO A 144 10.12 -9.47 -3.57
C PRO A 144 8.94 -8.72 -4.23
N LEU A 145 7.98 -8.19 -3.46
CA LEU A 145 6.72 -7.65 -4.01
C LEU A 145 6.84 -6.21 -4.50
N ALA A 146 5.91 -5.78 -5.37
CA ALA A 146 5.90 -4.43 -5.95
C ALA A 146 5.97 -3.30 -4.92
N GLY A 147 5.27 -3.42 -3.79
CA GLY A 147 5.28 -2.39 -2.76
C GLY A 147 6.62 -2.26 -2.03
N PHE A 148 7.43 -3.33 -1.97
CA PHE A 148 8.81 -3.23 -1.48
C PHE A 148 9.65 -2.38 -2.42
N VAL A 149 9.61 -2.68 -3.72
CA VAL A 149 10.35 -1.95 -4.77
C VAL A 149 10.00 -0.46 -4.72
N GLY A 150 8.71 -0.15 -4.69
CA GLY A 150 8.25 1.24 -4.62
C GLY A 150 8.78 1.95 -3.37
N LYS A 151 8.59 1.37 -2.17
CA LYS A 151 9.08 1.98 -0.91
C LYS A 151 10.60 2.14 -0.90
N PHE A 152 11.34 1.16 -1.40
CA PHE A 152 12.79 1.21 -1.47
C PHE A 152 13.29 2.38 -2.32
N LEU A 153 12.67 2.62 -3.47
CA LEU A 153 13.01 3.77 -4.32
C LEU A 153 12.65 5.11 -3.66
N LEU A 154 11.52 5.18 -2.93
CA LEU A 154 11.18 6.39 -2.16
C LEU A 154 12.20 6.67 -1.05
N PHE A 155 12.71 5.62 -0.41
CA PHE A 155 13.75 5.72 0.60
C PHE A 155 15.06 6.24 -0.01
N ALA A 156 15.48 5.68 -1.13
CA ALA A 156 16.66 6.13 -1.85
C ALA A 156 16.57 7.62 -2.23
N ALA A 157 15.45 8.05 -2.83
CA ALA A 157 15.25 9.47 -3.18
C ALA A 157 15.31 10.39 -1.95
N SER A 158 14.75 9.95 -0.81
CA SER A 158 14.78 10.73 0.43
C SER A 158 16.17 10.85 1.05
N ILE A 159 16.98 9.79 0.95
CA ILE A 159 18.37 9.78 1.41
C ILE A 159 19.21 10.74 0.58
N ASP A 160 19.04 10.73 -0.75
CA ASP A 160 19.72 11.67 -1.66
C ASP A 160 19.44 13.14 -1.28
N ALA A 161 18.23 13.42 -0.78
CA ALA A 161 17.83 14.75 -0.31
C ALA A 161 18.26 15.06 1.14
N GLY A 162 19.01 14.18 1.80
CA GLY A 162 19.50 14.36 3.17
C GLY A 162 18.50 14.01 4.27
N PHE A 163 17.32 13.46 3.95
CA PHE A 163 16.28 13.10 4.91
C PHE A 163 16.39 11.66 5.42
N THR A 164 17.60 11.21 5.75
CA THR A 164 17.84 9.83 6.22
C THR A 164 17.04 9.50 7.49
N TRP A 165 16.87 10.46 8.40
CA TRP A 165 16.06 10.28 9.61
C TRP A 165 14.59 9.96 9.29
N LEU A 166 14.04 10.55 8.22
CA LEU A 166 12.67 10.30 7.78
C LEU A 166 12.52 8.85 7.29
N VAL A 167 13.53 8.35 6.59
CA VAL A 167 13.57 6.95 6.14
C VAL A 167 13.59 5.98 7.32
N VAL A 168 14.39 6.26 8.35
CA VAL A 168 14.41 5.43 9.58
C VAL A 168 13.01 5.35 10.18
N VAL A 169 12.31 6.49 10.31
CA VAL A 169 10.93 6.53 10.83
C VAL A 169 9.96 5.77 9.91
N ALA A 170 10.13 5.85 8.59
CA ALA A 170 9.30 5.13 7.63
C ALA A 170 9.51 3.60 7.68
N ILE A 171 10.74 3.14 7.92
CA ILE A 171 11.04 1.72 8.12
C ILE A 171 10.37 1.21 9.40
N LEU A 172 10.46 1.96 10.51
CA LEU A 172 9.78 1.62 11.76
C LEU A 172 8.25 1.55 11.57
N ASN A 173 7.68 2.49 10.81
CA ASN A 173 6.25 2.47 10.46
C ASN A 173 5.89 1.28 9.55
N SER A 174 6.80 0.80 8.71
CA SER A 174 6.56 -0.42 7.91
C SER A 174 6.44 -1.66 8.80
N VAL A 175 7.18 -1.73 9.91
CA VAL A 175 7.00 -2.80 10.91
C VAL A 175 5.61 -2.71 11.55
N LEU A 176 5.13 -1.51 11.90
CA LEU A 176 3.79 -1.32 12.42
C LEU A 176 2.69 -1.72 11.41
N SER A 177 2.93 -1.48 10.12
CA SER A 177 2.03 -1.90 9.04
C SER A 177 1.80 -3.42 9.03
N LEU A 178 2.86 -4.20 9.33
CA LEU A 178 2.77 -5.65 9.38
C LEU A 178 1.79 -6.10 10.48
N ALA A 179 1.84 -5.48 11.66
CA ALA A 179 0.91 -5.77 12.73
C ALA A 179 -0.56 -5.48 12.33
N VAL A 180 -0.80 -4.38 11.63
CA VAL A 180 -2.13 -4.02 11.10
C VAL A 180 -2.63 -5.07 10.10
N TYR A 181 -1.79 -5.47 9.16
CA TYR A 181 -2.21 -6.42 8.12
C TYR A 181 -2.33 -7.85 8.63
N LEU A 182 -1.54 -8.24 9.64
CA LEU A 182 -1.71 -9.53 10.34
C LEU A 182 -3.07 -9.64 11.02
N ARG A 183 -3.71 -8.53 11.43
CA ARG A 183 -5.10 -8.57 11.94
C ARG A 183 -6.10 -9.09 10.92
N ILE A 184 -5.81 -8.96 9.62
CA ILE A 184 -6.64 -9.54 8.54
C ILE A 184 -6.19 -10.97 8.24
N VAL A 185 -4.88 -11.20 8.10
CA VAL A 185 -4.34 -12.51 7.69
C VAL A 185 -4.62 -13.60 8.73
N VAL A 186 -4.47 -13.29 10.02
CA VAL A 186 -4.58 -14.31 11.07
C VAL A 186 -6.00 -14.93 11.13
N PRO A 187 -7.11 -14.16 11.18
CA PRO A 187 -8.46 -14.73 11.08
C PRO A 187 -8.68 -15.60 9.85
N MET A 188 -8.10 -15.25 8.70
CA MET A 188 -8.28 -16.00 7.45
C MET A 188 -7.90 -17.48 7.54
N TYR A 189 -6.93 -17.81 8.39
CA TYR A 189 -6.39 -19.16 8.49
C TYR A 189 -6.74 -19.88 9.80
N ARG A 190 -7.54 -19.25 10.67
CA ARG A 190 -8.11 -19.92 11.85
C ARG A 190 -9.14 -20.98 11.42
N GLN A 191 -9.30 -22.02 12.23
CA GLN A 191 -10.46 -22.88 12.15
C GLN A 191 -11.69 -22.05 12.52
N SER A 192 -12.68 -22.03 11.63
CA SER A 192 -13.94 -21.36 11.85
C SER A 192 -15.04 -22.43 11.78
N ASP A 193 -15.85 -22.50 12.84
CA ASP A 193 -17.03 -23.36 12.90
C ASP A 193 -18.22 -22.74 12.15
N THR A 194 -18.07 -21.50 11.69
CA THR A 194 -19.05 -20.86 10.81
C THR A 194 -19.08 -21.61 9.50
N VAL A 195 -20.22 -22.25 9.21
CA VAL A 195 -20.58 -22.88 7.94
C VAL A 195 -19.97 -22.08 6.79
N GLY A 196 -19.18 -22.77 5.98
CA GLY A 196 -18.21 -22.16 5.08
C GLY A 196 -18.78 -21.09 4.16
N ALA A 197 -17.88 -20.38 3.48
CA ALA A 197 -18.20 -19.55 2.33
C ALA A 197 -18.73 -20.37 1.13
N THR A 198 -19.60 -21.37 1.35
CA THR A 198 -20.43 -22.03 0.37
C THR A 198 -21.49 -21.05 -0.08
N GLY A 199 -21.13 -20.20 -1.05
CA GLY A 199 -22.07 -19.27 -1.68
C GLY A 199 -21.53 -17.90 -2.04
N LEU A 200 -20.21 -17.74 -2.26
CA LEU A 200 -19.72 -16.47 -2.82
C LEU A 200 -20.40 -16.22 -4.16
N THR A 201 -21.15 -15.11 -4.26
CA THR A 201 -21.84 -14.74 -5.49
C THR A 201 -20.82 -14.54 -6.62
N PRO A 202 -21.09 -15.06 -7.83
CA PRO A 202 -20.22 -14.83 -8.98
C PRO A 202 -20.13 -13.34 -9.29
N MET A 203 -18.92 -12.78 -9.19
CA MET A 203 -18.62 -11.40 -9.57
C MET A 203 -17.47 -11.42 -10.58
N PRO A 204 -17.75 -11.66 -11.87
CA PRO A 204 -16.71 -11.89 -12.87
C PRO A 204 -15.80 -10.67 -13.05
N LEU A 205 -16.38 -9.46 -13.06
CA LEU A 205 -15.61 -8.23 -13.20
C LEU A 205 -14.68 -7.98 -12.01
N VAL A 206 -15.14 -8.23 -10.78
CA VAL A 206 -14.31 -8.12 -9.56
C VAL A 206 -13.18 -9.15 -9.58
N THR A 207 -13.48 -10.37 -10.04
CA THR A 207 -12.48 -11.44 -10.14
C THR A 207 -11.42 -11.10 -11.19
N LEU A 208 -11.82 -10.54 -12.34
CA LEU A 208 -10.91 -10.06 -13.37
C LEU A 208 -9.99 -8.94 -12.85
N VAL A 209 -10.56 -7.92 -12.18
CA VAL A 209 -9.78 -6.83 -11.56
C VAL A 209 -8.79 -7.39 -10.54
N GLY A 210 -9.22 -8.33 -9.69
CA GLY A 210 -8.34 -8.99 -8.73
C GLY A 210 -7.21 -9.78 -9.39
N ALA A 211 -7.48 -10.49 -10.48
CA ALA A 211 -6.47 -11.24 -11.21
C ALA A 211 -5.44 -10.32 -11.88
N ILE A 212 -5.90 -9.24 -12.52
CA ILE A 212 -5.02 -8.22 -13.11
C ILE A 212 -4.16 -7.58 -12.02
N ALA A 213 -4.76 -7.13 -10.92
CA ALA A 213 -4.05 -6.55 -9.79
C ALA A 213 -2.98 -7.50 -9.23
N PHE A 214 -3.30 -8.79 -9.12
CA PHE A 214 -2.36 -9.82 -8.66
C PHE A 214 -1.18 -9.97 -9.62
N ALA A 215 -1.46 -10.09 -10.92
CA ALA A 215 -0.43 -10.18 -11.95
C ALA A 215 0.49 -8.95 -11.97
N PHE A 216 -0.06 -7.73 -11.86
CA PHE A 216 0.74 -6.50 -11.77
C PHE A 216 1.59 -6.44 -10.49
N THR A 217 1.04 -6.85 -9.35
CA THR A 217 1.75 -6.83 -8.06
C THR A 217 2.96 -7.78 -8.06
N LEU A 218 2.81 -8.96 -8.65
CA LEU A 218 3.94 -9.89 -8.80
C LEU A 218 4.89 -9.47 -9.93
N GLY A 219 4.34 -9.04 -11.07
CA GLY A 219 5.11 -8.66 -12.25
C GLY A 219 6.09 -7.51 -11.97
N ILE A 220 5.63 -6.44 -11.31
CA ILE A 220 6.49 -5.31 -10.93
C ILE A 220 7.59 -5.76 -9.97
N GLY A 221 7.24 -6.59 -8.97
CA GLY A 221 8.20 -7.11 -8.00
C GLY A 221 9.30 -7.97 -8.63
N LEU A 222 8.91 -8.91 -9.48
CA LEU A 222 9.83 -9.81 -10.20
C LEU A 222 10.69 -9.05 -11.22
N ALA A 223 10.10 -8.13 -11.98
CA ALA A 223 10.85 -7.34 -12.97
C ALA A 223 11.93 -6.49 -12.30
N ALA A 224 11.61 -5.87 -11.16
CA ALA A 224 12.59 -5.13 -10.37
C ALA A 224 13.70 -6.03 -9.83
N GLN A 225 13.38 -7.24 -9.36
CA GLN A 225 14.38 -8.19 -8.89
C GLN A 225 15.34 -8.60 -10.01
N VAL A 226 14.82 -8.84 -11.22
CA VAL A 226 15.65 -9.15 -12.39
C VAL A 226 16.58 -7.99 -12.73
N LEU A 227 16.07 -6.76 -12.71
CA LEU A 227 16.87 -5.56 -12.97
C LEU A 227 17.98 -5.39 -11.92
N LEU A 228 17.67 -5.54 -10.63
CA LEU A 228 18.63 -5.44 -9.54
C LEU A 228 19.73 -6.52 -9.63
N ASN A 229 19.37 -7.73 -10.07
CA ASN A 229 20.34 -8.82 -10.25
C ASN A 229 21.30 -8.59 -11.42
N GLN A 230 20.98 -7.72 -12.40
CA GLN A 230 21.84 -7.40 -13.53
C GLN A 230 22.86 -6.28 -13.22
N LEU A 231 22.69 -5.58 -12.10
CA LEU A 231 23.57 -4.49 -11.67
C LEU A 231 24.69 -4.96 -10.72
N ASN A 232 24.69 -6.25 -10.35
CA ASN A 232 25.74 -6.93 -9.59
C ASN A 232 26.57 -7.83 -10.50
#